data_AF-A0A7W8GGX9-F1
#
_entry.id   AF-A0A7W8GGX9-F1
#
_cell.length_a   1.000
_cell.length_b   1.000
_cell.length_c   1.000
_cell.angle_alpha   90.00
_cell.angle_beta   90.00
_cell.angle_gamma   90.00
#
_symmetry.space_group_name_H-M   'P 1'
#
loop_
_entity.id
_entity.type
_entity.pdbx_description
1 polymer ?
#
loop_
_entity_poly.entity_id
_entity_poly.type
_entity_poly.pdbx_seq_one_letter_code
_entity_poly.pdbx_strand_id
1 'polypeptide(L)' 'MIKYRRQNALTPEKDAEIEVNLTPLLFFLVGFVAVRALLGTLHGSAD' A
#
# COMPACT_ATOMS: atom_id res chain seq x y z
N MET A 1 -27.24 12.02 25.25
CA MET A 1 -26.46 13.20 25.70
C MET A 1 -25.05 13.05 25.15
N ILE A 2 -24.69 13.85 24.13
CA ILE A 2 -23.41 13.71 23.43
C ILE A 2 -22.32 14.33 24.30
N LYS A 3 -21.35 13.52 24.74
CA LYS A 3 -20.20 13.97 25.53
C LYS A 3 -19.12 14.48 24.58
N TYR A 4 -18.88 15.77 24.57
CA TYR A 4 -17.77 16.37 23.82
C TYR A 4 -16.48 16.21 24.63
N ARG A 5 -15.57 15.35 24.16
CA ARG A 5 -14.22 15.24 24.72
C ARG A 5 -13.42 16.45 24.22
N ARG A 6 -12.91 17.30 25.13
CA ARG A 6 -12.02 18.43 24.78
C ARG A 6 -10.80 17.87 24.04
N GLN A 7 -10.69 18.14 22.74
CA GLN A 7 -9.44 17.93 22.00
C GLN A 7 -8.46 19.00 22.48
N ASN A 8 -7.33 18.58 23.05
CA ASN A 8 -6.32 19.49 23.57
C ASN A 8 -5.43 19.96 22.42
N ALA A 9 -5.51 21.25 22.05
CA ALA A 9 -4.76 21.79 20.90
C ALA A 9 -3.23 21.80 21.09
N LEU A 10 -2.74 21.64 22.33
CA LEU A 10 -1.32 21.65 22.70
C LEU A 10 -0.64 20.29 22.49
N THR A 11 -1.40 19.21 22.36
CA THR A 11 -0.92 17.85 22.14
C THR A 11 -1.89 17.18 21.16
N PRO A 12 -1.76 17.46 19.85
CA PRO A 12 -2.52 16.72 18.86
C PRO A 12 -2.12 15.25 18.96
N GLU A 13 -3.00 14.42 19.53
CA GLU A 13 -2.69 13.01 19.77
C GLU A 13 -2.47 12.22 18.48
N LYS A 14 -2.71 12.78 17.29
CA LYS A 14 -2.72 11.98 16.05
C LYS A 14 -2.63 12.76 14.73
N ASP A 15 -1.92 13.89 14.69
CA ASP A 15 -1.73 14.60 13.42
C ASP A 15 -0.63 13.91 12.59
N ALA A 16 -1.08 13.06 11.65
CA ALA A 16 -0.31 12.48 10.55
C ALA A 16 0.66 11.32 10.86
N GLU A 17 0.15 10.24 11.47
CA GLU A 17 0.73 8.92 11.17
C GLU A 17 0.43 8.59 9.70
N ILE A 18 1.44 8.71 8.83
CA ILE A 18 1.32 8.24 7.44
C ILE A 18 1.22 6.72 7.48
N GLU A 19 0.00 6.21 7.49
CA GLU A 19 -0.26 4.78 7.44
C GLU A 19 -0.15 4.29 6.00
N VAL A 20 0.96 3.61 5.70
CA VAL A 20 1.17 3.02 4.37
C VAL A 20 0.45 1.67 4.32
N ASN A 21 -0.62 1.60 3.54
CA ASN A 21 -1.28 0.31 3.25
C ASN A 21 -0.42 -0.48 2.25
N LEU A 22 0.37 -1.43 2.75
CA LEU A 22 1.25 -2.29 1.96
C LEU A 22 0.49 -3.35 1.15
N THR A 23 -0.73 -3.69 1.53
CA THR A 23 -1.53 -4.74 0.88
C THR A 23 -1.66 -4.53 -0.64
N PRO A 24 -2.18 -3.38 -1.14
CA PRO A 24 -2.29 -3.15 -2.58
C PRO A 24 -0.93 -3.14 -3.30
N LEU A 25 0.13 -2.64 -2.64
CA LEU A 25 1.48 -2.62 -3.19
C LEU A 25 2.04 -4.03 -3.39
N LEU A 26 1.80 -4.93 -2.43
CA LEU A 26 2.22 -6.33 -2.53
C LEU A 26 1.47 -7.09 -3.62
N PHE A 27 0.15 -6.89 -3.75
CA PHE A 27 -0.63 -7.47 -4.85
C PHE A 27 -0.11 -7.02 -6.21
N PHE A 28 0.20 -5.72 -6.35
CA PHE A 28 0.77 -5.18 -7.59
C PHE A 28 2.14 -5.80 -7.91
N LEU A 29 3.03 -5.89 -6.92
CA LEU A 29 4.37 -6.46 -7.09
C LEU A 29 4.31 -7.90 -7.60
N VAL A 30 3.45 -8.73 -7.01
CA VAL A 30 3.27 -10.12 -7.42
C VAL A 30 2.75 -10.20 -8.85
N GLY A 31 1.73 -9.41 -9.20
CA GLY A 31 1.20 -9.36 -10.57
C GLY A 31 2.24 -8.91 -11.60
N PHE A 32 3.03 -7.89 -11.27
CA PHE A 32 4.11 -7.41 -12.13
C PHE A 32 5.18 -8.48 -12.38
N VAL A 33 5.63 -9.18 -11.34
CA VAL A 33 6.61 -10.25 -11.46
C VAL A 33 6.05 -11.40 -12.30
N ALA A 34 4.79 -11.78 -12.09
CA ALA A 34 4.13 -12.84 -12.87
C ALA A 34 4.06 -12.48 -14.37
N VAL A 35 3.62 -11.28 -14.71
CA VAL A 35 3.55 -10.81 -16.11
C VAL A 35 4.94 -10.73 -16.73
N ARG A 36 5.93 -10.20 -16.00
CA ARG A 36 7.31 -10.09 -16.49
C ARG A 36 7.92 -11.47 -16.74
N ALA A 37 7.70 -12.43 -15.85
CA ALA A 37 8.14 -13.81 -16.03
C ALA A 37 7.50 -14.43 -17.27
N LEU A 38 6.18 -14.27 -17.43
CA LEU A 38 5.45 -14.77 -18.60
C LEU A 38 6.01 -14.18 -19.91
N LEU A 39 6.18 -12.87 -20.00
CA LEU A 39 6.73 -12.22 -21.19
C LEU A 39 8.20 -12.62 -21.45
N GLY A 40 8.97 -12.83 -20.39
CA GLY A 40 10.33 -13.35 -20.48
C GLY A 40 10.38 -14.77 -21.04
N THR A 41 9.45 -15.64 -20.64
CA THR A 41 9.34 -16.99 -21.21
C THR A 41 8.98 -16.96 -22.69
N LEU A 42 8.07 -16.06 -23.11
CA LEU A 42 7.66 -15.92 -24.51
C LEU A 42 8.75 -15.35 -25.42
N HIS A 43 9.61 -14.46 -24.89
CA HIS A 43 10.75 -13.94 -25.65
C HIS A 43 11.93 -14.92 -25.69
N GLY A 44 12.11 -15.76 -24.67
CA GLY A 44 13.16 -16.78 -24.64
C GLY A 44 12.84 -18.07 -25.39
N SER A 45 11.59 -18.25 -25.85
CA SER A 45 11.12 -19.42 -26.59
C SER A 45 11.07 -19.22 -28.11
N ALA A 46 11.62 -18.11 -28.62
CA ALA A 46 11.64 -17.76 -30.05
C ALA A 46 12.95 -18.16 -30.75
N ASP A 47 13.81 -18.95 -30.09
CA ASP A 47 14.99 -19.60 -30.66
C ASP A 47 14.73 -21.10 -30.91
#